data_AF-A0A7C9D7K8-F1
#
_entry.id   AF-A0A7C9D7K8-F1
#
_cell.length_a   1.000
_cell.length_b   1.000
_cell.length_c   1.000
_cell.angle_alpha   90.00
_cell.angle_beta   90.00
_cell.angle_gamma   90.00
#
_symmetry.space_group_name_H-M   'P 1'
#
loop_
_entity.id
_entity.type
_entity.pdbx_description
1 polymer ?
#
loop_
_entity_poly.entity_id
_entity_poly.type
_entity_poly.pdbx_seq_one_letter_code
_entity_poly.pdbx_strand_id
1 'polypeptide(L)'
;MNMNMNMNMIRYWGSRREAWPRMVPQRSTVSKVFGSRAIERFRSDLTLLEAATRNDDVENPYVRLLKQSTAALLNSFAREGYPYKAWEIKTLLLVGLVSERSATQKAQILKQANEACT
;
A
#
# COMPACT_ATOMS: atom_id res chain seq x y z
N MET A 1 19.10 -16.03 1.06
CA MET A 1 19.44 -14.78 0.34
C MET A 1 18.17 -14.24 -0.30
N ASN A 2 17.69 -13.07 0.15
CA ASN A 2 16.97 -12.07 -0.68
C ASN A 2 16.47 -10.90 0.20
N MET A 3 17.41 -10.14 0.78
CA MET A 3 17.15 -8.83 1.37
C MET A 3 16.95 -7.73 0.30
N ASN A 4 17.21 -8.03 -0.99
CA ASN A 4 17.21 -7.04 -2.07
C ASN A 4 15.85 -6.73 -2.71
N MET A 5 14.79 -7.53 -2.47
CA MET A 5 13.48 -7.31 -3.13
C MET A 5 12.60 -6.28 -2.42
N ASN A 6 12.68 -6.15 -1.09
CA ASN A 6 11.92 -5.13 -0.34
C ASN A 6 12.48 -3.71 -0.52
N MET A 7 13.69 -3.58 -1.07
CA MET A 7 14.42 -2.32 -1.14
C MET A 7 14.02 -1.43 -2.33
N ASN A 8 13.40 -2.01 -3.37
CA ASN A 8 13.02 -1.27 -4.58
C ASN A 8 11.77 -0.41 -4.39
N MET A 9 10.73 -0.90 -3.72
CA MET A 9 9.48 -0.15 -3.51
C MET A 9 9.63 0.99 -2.48
N ILE A 10 10.38 0.74 -1.40
CA ILE A 10 10.73 1.73 -0.38
C ILE A 10 11.63 2.82 -0.98
N ARG A 11 12.60 2.46 -1.83
CA ARG A 11 13.37 3.46 -2.59
C ARG A 11 12.53 4.18 -3.63
N TYR A 12 11.60 3.51 -4.30
CA TYR A 12 10.84 4.13 -5.39
C TYR A 12 9.97 5.29 -4.89
N TRP A 13 9.14 5.06 -3.86
CA TRP A 13 8.26 6.10 -3.31
C TRP A 13 8.86 6.92 -2.15
N GLY A 14 9.90 6.40 -1.50
CA GLY A 14 10.62 7.06 -0.41
C GLY A 14 11.87 7.84 -0.86
N SER A 15 12.36 7.64 -2.08
CA SER A 15 13.43 8.49 -2.64
C SER A 15 12.83 9.75 -3.26
N ARG A 16 13.59 10.85 -3.22
CA ARG A 16 13.20 12.15 -3.79
C ARG A 16 13.10 12.18 -5.32
N ARG A 17 13.21 11.04 -6.02
CA ARG A 17 13.25 10.98 -7.48
C ARG A 17 11.88 11.11 -8.14
N GLU A 18 10.79 10.73 -7.48
CA GLU A 18 9.44 10.87 -8.03
C GLU A 18 8.51 11.70 -7.14
N ALA A 19 7.79 12.63 -7.76
CA ALA A 19 6.79 13.44 -7.08
C ALA A 19 5.54 12.61 -6.80
N TRP A 20 5.03 12.65 -5.57
CA TRP A 20 3.78 11.98 -5.24
C TRP A 20 2.61 12.54 -6.09
N PRO A 21 1.64 11.70 -6.48
CA PRO A 21 0.47 12.16 -7.24
C PRO A 21 -0.22 13.31 -6.51
N ARG A 22 -0.58 14.39 -7.22
CA ARG A 22 -1.29 15.55 -6.62
C ARG A 22 -2.58 15.14 -5.90
N MET A 23 -3.22 14.07 -6.36
CA MET A 23 -4.45 13.51 -5.78
C MET A 23 -4.22 12.88 -4.40
N VAL A 24 -2.99 12.49 -4.07
CA VAL A 24 -2.63 11.84 -2.82
C VAL A 24 -1.30 12.43 -2.31
N PRO A 25 -1.33 13.54 -1.55
CA PRO A 25 -0.14 14.07 -0.90
C PRO A 25 0.45 13.08 0.11
N GLN A 26 1.78 13.14 0.31
CA GLN A 26 2.53 12.30 1.27
C GLN A 26 1.93 12.27 2.69
N ARG A 27 1.45 13.43 3.15
CA ARG A 27 0.87 13.61 4.50
C ARG A 27 -0.61 13.22 4.58
N SER A 28 -1.19 12.67 3.51
CA SER A 28 -2.55 12.13 3.58
C SER A 28 -2.58 10.97 4.55
N THR A 29 -3.56 10.97 5.44
CA THR A 29 -3.77 9.88 6.38
C THR A 29 -4.41 8.71 5.65
N VAL A 30 -4.09 7.50 6.09
CA VAL A 30 -4.71 6.24 5.62
C VAL A 30 -6.24 6.34 5.71
N SER A 31 -6.76 6.92 6.78
CA SER A 31 -8.19 7.14 7.00
C SER A 31 -8.86 8.03 5.96
N LYS A 32 -8.20 9.11 5.53
CA LYS A 32 -8.72 10.00 4.48
C LYS A 32 -8.76 9.32 3.12
N VAL A 33 -7.82 8.42 2.85
CA VAL A 33 -7.68 7.78 1.53
C VAL A 33 -8.51 6.51 1.41
N PHE A 34 -8.52 5.69 2.45
CA PHE A 34 -9.13 4.36 2.48
C PHE A 34 -10.42 4.29 3.31
N GLY A 35 -10.81 5.36 3.99
CA GLY A 35 -12.05 5.45 4.75
C GLY A 35 -11.93 5.02 6.21
N SER A 36 -13.03 5.18 6.94
CA SER A 36 -13.09 5.00 8.41
C SER A 36 -12.78 3.58 8.88
N ARG A 37 -13.09 2.54 8.10
CA ARG A 37 -12.76 1.14 8.46
C ARG A 37 -11.25 0.89 8.59
N ALA A 38 -10.42 1.75 8.01
CA ALA A 38 -8.98 1.68 8.26
C ALA A 38 -8.61 2.21 9.66
N ILE A 39 -9.39 3.13 10.24
CA ILE A 39 -9.19 3.65 11.61
C ILE A 39 -9.46 2.58 12.65
N GLU A 40 -10.41 1.67 12.39
CA GLU A 40 -10.72 0.56 13.31
C GLU A 40 -9.54 -0.38 13.56
N ARG A 41 -8.53 -0.37 12.68
CA ARG A 41 -7.33 -1.22 12.80
C ARG A 41 -6.00 -0.47 12.85
N PHE A 42 -5.98 0.81 12.48
CA PHE A 42 -4.76 1.61 12.42
C PHE A 42 -4.95 2.95 13.12
N ARG A 43 -3.87 3.48 13.72
CA ARG A 43 -3.88 4.83 14.30
C ARG A 43 -4.37 5.86 13.27
N SER A 44 -5.22 6.79 13.70
CA SER A 44 -5.91 7.74 12.82
C SER A 44 -4.98 8.71 12.08
N ASP A 45 -3.80 8.93 12.65
CA ASP A 45 -2.74 9.81 12.15
C ASP A 45 -1.69 9.07 11.30
N LEU A 46 -1.85 7.76 11.05
CA LEU A 46 -0.96 7.00 10.18
C LEU A 46 -1.00 7.58 8.76
N THR A 47 0.12 8.10 8.29
CA THR A 47 0.28 8.62 6.93
C THR A 47 0.54 7.50 5.92
N LEU A 48 0.23 7.77 4.65
CA LEU A 48 0.57 6.83 3.57
C LEU A 48 2.08 6.63 3.41
N LEU A 49 2.88 7.68 3.64
CA LEU A 49 4.33 7.53 3.61
C LEU A 49 4.80 6.56 4.69
N GLU A 50 4.38 6.77 5.95
CA GLU A 50 4.70 5.84 7.04
C GLU A 50 4.26 4.43 6.69
N ALA A 51 3.04 4.23 6.18
CA ALA A 51 2.51 2.93 5.80
C ALA A 51 3.33 2.23 4.68
N ALA A 52 3.79 2.98 3.68
CA ALA A 52 4.59 2.45 2.58
C ALA A 52 6.02 2.07 3.00
N THR A 53 6.58 2.77 3.99
CA THR A 53 7.97 2.59 4.44
C THR A 53 8.12 1.75 5.71
N ARG A 54 7.03 1.16 6.23
CA ARG A 54 7.10 0.28 7.41
C ARG A 54 7.93 -0.98 7.11
N ASN A 55 8.74 -1.39 8.08
CA ASN A 55 9.55 -2.60 8.04
C ASN A 55 9.11 -3.68 9.05
N ASP A 56 8.05 -3.42 9.81
CA ASP A 56 7.47 -4.34 10.80
C ASP A 56 6.32 -5.20 10.22
N ASP A 57 6.22 -5.30 8.90
CA ASP A 57 5.19 -6.04 8.16
C ASP A 57 5.38 -7.57 8.17
N VAL A 58 6.40 -8.06 8.87
CA VAL A 58 6.79 -9.48 8.89
C VAL A 58 5.80 -10.33 9.68
N GLU A 59 5.21 -9.80 10.76
CA GLU A 59 4.35 -10.58 11.67
C GLU A 59 2.85 -10.24 11.59
N ASN A 60 2.47 -9.09 11.02
CA ASN A 60 1.07 -8.67 10.97
C ASN A 60 0.51 -8.63 9.52
N PRO A 61 -0.45 -9.51 9.18
CA PRO A 61 -1.00 -9.60 7.82
C PRO A 61 -1.77 -8.33 7.41
N TYR A 62 -2.36 -7.61 8.35
CA TYR A 62 -3.05 -6.34 8.08
C TYR A 62 -2.06 -5.21 7.78
N VAL A 63 -0.93 -5.16 8.49
CA VAL A 63 0.14 -4.19 8.20
C VAL A 63 0.71 -4.44 6.81
N ARG A 64 0.94 -5.71 6.45
CA ARG A 64 1.39 -6.10 5.12
C ARG A 64 0.40 -5.72 4.02
N LEU A 65 -0.89 -5.99 4.26
CA LEU A 65 -1.96 -5.57 3.35
C LEU A 65 -1.92 -4.06 3.13
N LEU A 66 -1.88 -3.27 4.21
CA LEU A 66 -1.88 -1.82 4.12
C LEU A 66 -0.67 -1.28 3.35
N LYS A 67 0.52 -1.84 3.58
CA LYS A 67 1.75 -1.48 2.86
C LYS A 67 1.59 -1.72 1.35
N GLN A 68 1.12 -2.90 0.97
CA GLN A 68 0.93 -3.26 -0.44
C GLN A 68 -0.20 -2.48 -1.12
N SER A 69 -1.31 -2.21 -0.40
CA SER A 69 -2.39 -1.36 -0.89
C SER A 69 -1.96 0.08 -1.08
N THR A 70 -1.10 0.60 -0.21
CA THR A 70 -0.57 1.96 -0.34
C THR A 70 0.32 2.07 -1.58
N ALA A 71 1.26 1.13 -1.76
CA ALA A 71 2.11 1.11 -2.93
C ALA A 71 1.32 0.93 -4.23
N ALA A 72 0.33 0.03 -4.23
CA ALA A 72 -0.55 -0.19 -5.38
C ALA A 72 -1.32 1.09 -5.74
N LEU A 73 -1.81 1.82 -4.74
CA LEU A 73 -2.56 3.05 -4.98
C LEU A 73 -1.66 4.11 -5.64
N LEU A 74 -0.43 4.27 -5.17
CA LEU A 74 0.53 5.19 -5.77
C LEU A 74 0.89 4.77 -7.20
N ASN A 75 1.14 3.48 -7.42
CA ASN A 75 1.40 2.93 -8.75
C ASN A 75 0.22 3.16 -9.71
N SER A 76 -1.02 3.01 -9.25
CA SER A 76 -2.23 3.23 -10.07
C SER A 76 -2.40 4.66 -10.57
N PHE A 77 -1.76 5.63 -9.92
CA PHE A 77 -1.81 7.03 -10.34
C PHE A 77 -0.60 7.44 -11.19
N ALA A 78 0.53 6.78 -11.03
CA ALA A 78 1.78 7.20 -11.64
C ALA A 78 2.24 6.34 -12.81
N ARG A 79 1.81 5.07 -12.86
CA ARG A 79 2.26 4.11 -13.88
C ARG A 79 1.15 3.82 -14.87
N GLU A 80 1.40 4.14 -16.14
CA GLU A 80 0.55 3.70 -17.24
C GLU A 80 0.52 2.17 -17.30
N GLY A 81 -0.67 1.61 -17.50
CA GLY A 81 -0.85 0.16 -17.58
C GLY A 81 -0.83 -0.60 -16.24
N TYR A 82 -0.80 0.09 -15.10
CA TYR A 82 -0.98 -0.58 -13.81
C TYR A 82 -2.32 -1.34 -13.78
N PRO A 83 -2.35 -2.63 -13.37
CA PRO A 83 -3.49 -3.52 -13.64
C PRO A 83 -4.73 -3.22 -12.78
N TYR A 84 -4.63 -2.33 -11.79
CA TYR A 84 -5.74 -1.97 -10.91
C TYR A 84 -5.99 -0.47 -10.86
N LYS A 85 -7.25 -0.06 -10.93
CA LYS A 85 -7.67 1.31 -10.64
C LYS A 85 -7.68 1.56 -9.14
N ALA A 86 -7.58 2.82 -8.75
CA ALA A 86 -7.60 3.25 -7.35
C ALA A 86 -8.78 2.68 -6.54
N TRP A 87 -9.98 2.61 -7.13
CA TRP A 87 -11.17 2.07 -6.44
C TRP A 87 -11.09 0.55 -6.22
N GLU A 88 -10.47 -0.21 -7.13
CA GLU A 88 -10.28 -1.67 -6.99
C GLU A 88 -9.34 -1.96 -5.82
N ILE A 89 -8.29 -1.15 -5.68
CA ILE A 89 -7.31 -1.25 -4.59
C ILE A 89 -7.98 -0.96 -3.24
N LYS A 90 -8.84 0.07 -3.18
CA LYS A 90 -9.63 0.37 -1.97
C LYS A 90 -10.54 -0.81 -1.61
N THR A 91 -11.22 -1.40 -2.58
CA THR A 91 -12.06 -2.60 -2.37
C THR A 91 -11.24 -3.78 -1.86
N LEU A 92 -10.06 -4.06 -2.45
CA LEU A 92 -9.17 -5.13 -2.01
C LEU A 92 -8.69 -4.95 -0.58
N LEU A 93 -8.36 -3.72 -0.17
CA LEU A 93 -8.04 -3.40 1.21
C LEU A 93 -9.23 -3.70 2.14
N LEU A 94 -10.42 -3.18 1.83
CA LEU A 94 -11.62 -3.37 2.66
C LEU A 94 -12.00 -4.84 2.82
N VAL A 95 -11.91 -5.63 1.75
CA VAL A 95 -12.15 -7.09 1.77
C VAL A 95 -11.05 -7.79 2.57
N GLY A 96 -9.79 -7.37 2.42
CA GLY A 96 -8.66 -7.90 3.18
C GLY A 96 -8.81 -7.68 4.69
N LEU A 97 -9.39 -6.55 5.11
CA LEU A 97 -9.61 -6.23 6.52
C LEU A 97 -10.65 -7.14 7.22
N VAL A 98 -11.36 -8.03 6.51
CA VAL A 98 -12.36 -8.91 7.14
C VAL A 98 -11.71 -10.03 7.97
N SER A 99 -10.54 -10.55 7.59
CA SER A 99 -9.85 -11.63 8.30
C SER A 99 -8.36 -11.67 7.97
N GLU A 100 -7.54 -12.28 8.81
CA GLU A 100 -6.10 -12.44 8.56
C GLU A 100 -5.81 -13.23 7.29
N ARG A 101 -6.61 -14.26 7.01
CA ARG A 101 -6.53 -15.04 5.76
C ARG A 101 -6.80 -14.16 4.55
N SER A 102 -7.86 -13.35 4.60
CA SER A 102 -8.18 -12.41 3.52
C SER A 102 -7.07 -11.37 3.36
N ALA A 103 -6.59 -10.81 4.46
CA ALA A 103 -5.49 -9.83 4.45
C ALA A 103 -4.24 -10.38 3.78
N THR A 104 -3.84 -11.61 4.14
CA THR A 104 -2.70 -12.30 3.54
C THR A 104 -2.88 -12.50 2.03
N GLN A 105 -4.05 -12.99 1.60
CA GLN A 105 -4.37 -13.21 0.20
C GLN A 105 -4.35 -11.90 -0.62
N LYS A 106 -5.01 -10.85 -0.12
CA LYS A 106 -5.09 -9.56 -0.82
C LYS A 106 -3.74 -8.84 -0.84
N ALA A 107 -2.95 -8.95 0.23
CA ALA A 107 -1.58 -8.43 0.27
C ALA A 107 -0.71 -9.10 -0.81
N GLN A 108 -0.81 -10.41 -0.97
CA GLN A 108 -0.04 -11.15 -1.97
C GLN A 108 -0.43 -10.78 -3.41
N ILE A 109 -1.73 -10.61 -3.70
CA ILE A 109 -2.21 -10.15 -5.01
C ILE A 109 -1.63 -8.79 -5.36
N LEU A 110 -1.73 -7.83 -4.42
CA LEU A 110 -1.24 -6.47 -4.63
C LEU A 110 0.29 -6.42 -4.74
N LYS A 111 0.99 -7.25 -3.96
CA LYS A 111 2.44 -7.40 -4.07
C LYS A 111 2.86 -7.83 -5.48
N GLN A 112 2.22 -8.84 -6.05
CA GLN A 112 2.53 -9.32 -7.40
C GLN A 112 2.32 -8.22 -8.45
N ALA A 113 1.25 -7.45 -8.35
CA ALA A 113 1.02 -6.32 -9.26
C ALA A 113 2.04 -5.19 -9.08
N ASN A 114 2.44 -4.88 -7.85
CA ASN A 114 3.49 -3.91 -7.56
C ASN A 114 4.85 -4.33 -8.13
N GLU A 115 5.16 -5.62 -8.09
CA GLU A 115 6.42 -6.20 -8.61
C GLU A 115 6.43 -6.37 -10.12
N ALA A 116 5.26 -6.62 -10.74
CA ALA A 116 5.13 -6.77 -12.19
C ALA A 116 5.26 -5.44 -12.95
N CYS A 117 5.09 -4.31 -12.28
CA CYS A 117 5.39 -3.01 -12.85
C CYS A 117 6.89 -2.71 -12.75
N THR A 118 7.59 -2.81 -13.88
CA THR A 118 8.95 -2.28 -14.09
C THR A 118 8.90 -0.85 -14.56
#